data_AF-A0A5C5RF08-F1
#
_entry.id   AF-A0A5C5RF08-F1
#
_cell.length_a   1.000
_cell.length_b   1.000
_cell.length_c   1.000
_cell.angle_alpha   90.00
_cell.angle_beta   90.00
_cell.angle_gamma   90.00
#
_symmetry.space_group_name_H-M   'P 1'
#
loop_
_entity.id
_entity.type
_entity.pdbx_description
1 polymer ?
#
loop_
_entity_poly.entity_id
_entity_poly.type
_entity_poly.pdbx_seq_one_letter_code
_entity_poly.pdbx_strand_id
1 'polypeptide(L)'
;MIAENVTAPWDVDSTMSKKVPGTTATALIGPSQLSATAGGITFFTAAQLDAFATVPFQAGFATVASDNSTVLRIGLLRFADAAAAQRASDVLAGVAGSGAAPIPAGVTTASGARMVRRTTSGSGATATTDVTLVAPRDGQLAVVGVQVRVADDKAALTLAGKALDKQYADAAGYRPTPVVSLAGTVSGPSVPMDNDGIMSRTLASTRTADSLGAKLGLSPGFGLGDGWRTFKASVVESPGKTEDVLRMRDYGFDLIGNTDNSQVYRLGDATKARAFLDEAVVPPKVSDIALPGVDNAVGRCAKVSSTRYRCAVIHGRYLAVVSAPTLTQAQQAASASLSIMRSVK
;
A
#
# COMPACT_ATOMS: atom_id res chain seq x y z
N MET A 1 -5.13 7.86 -4.67
CA MET A 1 -4.78 6.43 -4.92
C MET A 1 -5.65 5.50 -4.05
N ILE A 2 -5.87 4.24 -4.43
CA ILE A 2 -6.73 3.33 -3.64
C ILE A 2 -6.15 3.03 -2.24
N ALA A 3 -4.81 2.91 -2.12
CA ALA A 3 -4.12 2.67 -0.85
C ALA A 3 -4.36 3.76 0.21
N GLU A 4 -4.66 5.00 -0.20
CA GLU A 4 -4.97 6.12 0.70
C GLU A 4 -6.31 5.95 1.42
N ASN A 5 -7.17 5.10 0.86
CA ASN A 5 -8.49 4.80 1.39
C ASN A 5 -8.54 3.39 1.99
N VAL A 6 -7.38 2.73 2.11
CA VAL A 6 -7.26 1.52 2.91
C VAL A 6 -6.86 1.92 4.33
N THR A 7 -7.66 1.48 5.29
CA THR A 7 -7.42 1.67 6.71
C THR A 7 -6.19 0.87 7.12
N ALA A 8 -5.29 1.51 7.84
CA ALA A 8 -4.16 0.81 8.43
C ALA A 8 -4.61 -0.09 9.60
N PRO A 9 -4.05 -1.31 9.75
CA PRO A 9 -4.39 -2.20 10.87
C PRO A 9 -4.16 -1.56 12.25
N TRP A 10 -3.10 -0.75 12.42
CA TRP A 10 -2.81 -0.05 13.69
C TRP A 10 -3.78 1.10 14.01
N ASP A 11 -4.49 1.64 13.01
CA ASP A 11 -5.56 2.62 13.26
C ASP A 11 -6.85 1.95 13.74
N VAL A 12 -6.98 0.62 13.53
CA VAL A 12 -8.05 -0.20 14.12
C VAL A 12 -7.64 -0.64 15.51
N ASP A 13 -6.44 -1.19 15.66
CA ASP A 13 -5.90 -1.64 16.93
C ASP A 13 -4.40 -1.35 17.00
N SER A 14 -4.00 -0.47 17.93
CA SER A 14 -2.63 -0.03 18.10
C SER A 14 -1.62 -1.16 18.40
N THR A 15 -2.08 -2.35 18.83
CA THR A 15 -1.18 -3.50 19.03
C THR A 15 -0.64 -4.07 17.72
N MET A 16 -1.33 -3.84 16.59
CA MET A 16 -1.02 -4.35 15.23
C MET A 16 0.21 -3.66 14.62
N SER A 17 1.36 -3.90 15.25
CA SER A 17 2.61 -3.17 15.02
C SER A 17 3.67 -3.99 14.27
N LYS A 18 3.44 -5.29 14.08
CA LYS A 18 4.41 -6.22 13.51
C LYS A 18 4.08 -6.52 12.05
N LYS A 19 5.14 -6.71 11.26
CA LYS A 19 5.03 -7.23 9.90
C LYS A 19 4.75 -8.72 9.96
N VAL A 20 3.84 -9.19 9.12
CA VAL A 20 3.59 -10.64 8.96
C VAL A 20 4.64 -11.22 8.00
N PRO A 21 5.45 -12.21 8.43
CA PRO A 21 6.47 -12.82 7.57
C PRO A 21 5.88 -13.37 6.27
N GLY A 22 6.60 -13.19 5.16
CA GLY A 22 6.20 -13.71 3.84
C GLY A 22 5.01 -12.98 3.20
N THR A 23 4.53 -11.88 3.79
CA THR A 23 3.46 -11.05 3.22
C THR A 23 3.94 -9.62 2.99
N THR A 24 3.36 -8.97 2.00
CA THR A 24 3.54 -7.54 1.74
C THR A 24 2.18 -6.89 1.49
N ALA A 25 2.02 -5.66 1.94
CA ALA A 25 0.95 -4.83 1.41
C ALA A 25 1.14 -4.72 -0.10
N THR A 26 0.05 -4.79 -0.85
CA THR A 26 0.15 -4.98 -2.30
C THR A 26 -1.01 -4.34 -3.04
N ALA A 27 -0.68 -3.73 -4.18
CA ALA A 27 -1.67 -3.40 -5.19
C ALA A 27 -2.16 -4.70 -5.85
N LEU A 28 -3.47 -4.81 -5.96
CA LEU A 28 -4.15 -5.96 -6.53
C LEU A 28 -4.64 -5.57 -7.92
N ILE A 29 -4.13 -6.26 -8.94
CA ILE A 29 -4.49 -6.15 -10.36
C ILE A 29 -5.21 -7.41 -10.87
N GLY A 30 -5.35 -8.44 -10.02
CA GLY A 30 -6.19 -9.60 -10.31
C GLY A 30 -6.52 -10.45 -9.07
N PRO A 31 -7.54 -11.32 -9.16
CA PRO A 31 -7.95 -12.23 -8.08
C PRO A 31 -6.83 -13.14 -7.55
N SER A 32 -5.88 -13.55 -8.39
CA SER A 32 -4.79 -14.45 -8.00
C SER A 32 -3.88 -13.87 -6.90
N GLN A 33 -3.81 -12.55 -6.78
CA GLN A 33 -3.01 -11.86 -5.76
C GLN A 33 -3.69 -11.82 -4.38
N LEU A 34 -4.95 -12.25 -4.29
CA LEU A 34 -5.66 -12.48 -3.03
C LEU A 34 -5.39 -13.89 -2.46
N SER A 35 -4.50 -14.68 -3.09
CA SER A 35 -4.11 -16.04 -2.67
C SER A 35 -2.82 -16.07 -1.84
N ALA A 36 -2.72 -17.07 -0.96
CA ALA A 36 -1.55 -17.32 -0.10
C ALA A 36 -0.29 -17.72 -0.89
N THR A 37 -0.47 -18.44 -1.99
CA THR A 37 0.59 -19.09 -2.79
C THR A 37 1.50 -18.10 -3.51
N ALA A 38 1.07 -16.85 -3.67
CA ALA A 38 1.83 -15.77 -4.31
C ALA A 38 2.57 -14.86 -3.30
N GLY A 39 2.68 -15.25 -2.03
CA GLY A 39 3.15 -14.33 -0.96
C GLY A 39 2.15 -13.20 -0.66
N GLY A 40 0.88 -13.41 -1.03
CA GLY A 40 -0.20 -12.45 -0.95
C GLY A 40 -0.91 -12.43 0.40
N ILE A 41 -1.90 -11.52 0.50
CA ILE A 41 -2.75 -11.37 1.68
C ILE A 41 -3.97 -12.27 1.49
N THR A 42 -4.01 -13.38 2.23
CA THR A 42 -5.10 -14.36 2.12
C THR A 42 -6.35 -13.90 2.85
N PHE A 43 -7.34 -13.41 2.10
CA PHE A 43 -8.69 -13.18 2.62
C PHE A 43 -9.57 -14.42 2.41
N PHE A 44 -9.43 -15.07 1.27
CA PHE A 44 -10.40 -16.04 0.77
C PHE A 44 -9.79 -17.44 0.61
N THR A 45 -10.63 -18.47 0.64
CA THR A 45 -10.22 -19.84 0.28
C THR A 45 -10.04 -19.98 -1.23
N ALA A 46 -9.41 -21.06 -1.69
CA ALA A 46 -9.25 -21.31 -3.13
C ALA A 46 -10.61 -21.32 -3.87
N ALA A 47 -11.59 -22.04 -3.34
CA ALA A 47 -12.94 -22.08 -3.92
C ALA A 47 -13.62 -20.69 -3.97
N GLN A 48 -13.37 -19.85 -2.97
CA GLN A 48 -13.85 -18.47 -2.97
C GLN A 48 -13.14 -17.60 -4.01
N LEU A 49 -11.83 -17.79 -4.21
CA LEU A 49 -11.08 -17.09 -5.25
C LEU A 49 -11.52 -17.51 -6.66
N ASP A 50 -11.77 -18.81 -6.88
CA ASP A 50 -12.29 -19.33 -8.14
C ASP A 50 -13.67 -18.76 -8.45
N ALA A 51 -14.56 -18.74 -7.46
CA ALA A 51 -15.87 -18.13 -7.60
C ALA A 51 -15.76 -16.62 -7.86
N PHE A 52 -14.91 -15.92 -7.10
CA PHE A 52 -14.67 -14.50 -7.24
C PHE A 52 -14.10 -14.12 -8.62
N ALA A 53 -13.31 -14.99 -9.25
CA ALA A 53 -12.76 -14.77 -10.58
C ALA A 53 -13.84 -14.62 -11.68
N THR A 54 -15.09 -15.04 -11.40
CA THR A 54 -16.24 -14.83 -12.32
C THR A 54 -16.75 -13.39 -12.33
N VAL A 55 -16.34 -12.55 -11.36
CA VAL A 55 -16.75 -11.15 -11.27
C VAL A 55 -15.61 -10.25 -11.74
N PRO A 56 -15.81 -9.40 -12.77
CA PRO A 56 -14.77 -8.51 -13.28
C PRO A 56 -14.22 -7.57 -12.20
N PHE A 57 -13.01 -7.89 -11.74
CA PHE A 57 -12.21 -7.13 -10.81
C PHE A 57 -11.37 -6.10 -11.57
N GLN A 58 -11.37 -4.83 -11.14
CA GLN A 58 -10.59 -3.80 -11.81
C GLN A 58 -9.22 -3.59 -11.14
N ALA A 59 -9.25 -3.32 -9.84
CA ALA A 59 -8.06 -3.08 -9.05
C ALA A 59 -8.41 -3.20 -7.56
N GLY A 60 -7.40 -3.25 -6.72
CA GLY A 60 -7.57 -3.32 -5.28
C GLY A 60 -6.29 -2.93 -4.57
N PHE A 61 -6.37 -2.81 -3.26
CA PHE A 61 -5.19 -2.77 -2.41
C PHE A 61 -5.49 -3.49 -1.11
N ALA A 62 -4.50 -4.18 -0.59
CA ALA A 62 -4.59 -4.83 0.71
C ALA A 62 -3.33 -4.58 1.54
N THR A 63 -3.52 -4.50 2.85
CA THR A 63 -2.48 -4.38 3.85
C THR A 63 -2.70 -5.42 4.96
N VAL A 64 -1.63 -5.74 5.68
CA VAL A 64 -1.64 -6.77 6.72
C VAL A 64 -0.65 -6.45 7.81
N ALA A 65 -1.07 -6.53 9.07
CA ALA A 65 -0.18 -6.45 10.22
C ALA A 65 -0.60 -7.47 11.28
N SER A 66 0.25 -7.68 12.27
CA SER A 66 -0.02 -8.59 13.37
C SER A 66 0.45 -8.04 14.71
N ASP A 67 -0.06 -8.66 15.76
CA ASP A 67 0.52 -8.62 17.10
C ASP A 67 1.07 -10.02 17.48
N ASN A 68 1.07 -10.39 18.76
CA ASN A 68 1.56 -11.69 19.24
C ASN A 68 0.61 -12.87 18.93
N SER A 69 -0.69 -12.60 18.87
CA SER A 69 -1.74 -13.62 18.74
C SER A 69 -2.64 -13.38 17.55
N THR A 70 -2.60 -12.23 16.90
CA THR A 70 -3.60 -11.82 15.93
C THR A 70 -2.95 -11.35 14.64
N VAL A 71 -3.54 -11.72 13.50
CA VAL A 71 -3.23 -11.16 12.19
C VAL A 71 -4.47 -10.45 11.66
N LEU A 72 -4.33 -9.16 11.34
CA LEU A 72 -5.37 -8.33 10.76
C LEU A 72 -5.00 -7.95 9.33
N ARG A 73 -5.92 -8.26 8.41
CA ARG A 73 -5.84 -7.99 6.97
C ARG A 73 -6.96 -7.04 6.60
N ILE A 74 -6.65 -5.97 5.89
CA ILE A 74 -7.64 -4.98 5.46
C ILE A 74 -7.41 -4.69 3.99
N GLY A 75 -8.48 -4.66 3.21
CA GLY A 75 -8.40 -4.34 1.79
C GLY A 75 -9.62 -3.60 1.27
N LEU A 76 -9.42 -2.94 0.14
CA LEU A 76 -10.44 -2.27 -0.64
C LEU A 76 -10.31 -2.73 -2.08
N LEU A 77 -11.38 -3.31 -2.61
CA LEU A 77 -11.44 -3.82 -3.99
C LEU A 77 -12.38 -2.94 -4.81
N ARG A 78 -12.01 -2.66 -6.06
CA ARG A 78 -12.74 -1.82 -6.99
C ARG A 78 -13.37 -2.67 -8.09
N PHE A 79 -14.63 -2.38 -8.37
CA PHE A 79 -15.42 -2.95 -9.45
C PHE A 79 -15.90 -1.85 -10.39
N ALA A 80 -16.51 -2.26 -11.51
CA ALA A 80 -17.04 -1.33 -12.49
C ALA A 80 -18.19 -0.47 -11.95
N ASP A 81 -19.04 -1.07 -11.11
CA ASP A 81 -20.24 -0.44 -10.56
C ASP A 81 -20.68 -1.12 -9.25
N ALA A 82 -21.67 -0.53 -8.58
CA ALA A 82 -22.21 -1.04 -7.33
C ALA A 82 -22.83 -2.45 -7.47
N ALA A 83 -23.43 -2.77 -8.62
CA ALA A 83 -24.00 -4.08 -8.85
C ALA A 83 -22.93 -5.17 -8.97
N ALA A 84 -21.78 -4.86 -9.58
CA ALA A 84 -20.63 -5.75 -9.66
C ALA A 84 -20.00 -5.98 -8.28
N ALA A 85 -19.85 -4.94 -7.47
CA ALA A 85 -19.39 -5.08 -6.08
C ALA A 85 -20.35 -5.93 -5.24
N GLN A 86 -21.66 -5.73 -5.41
CA GLN A 86 -22.68 -6.55 -4.75
C GLN A 86 -22.59 -8.01 -5.19
N ARG A 87 -22.51 -8.29 -6.50
CA ARG A 87 -22.33 -9.65 -7.02
C ARG A 87 -21.08 -10.31 -6.46
N ALA A 88 -19.96 -9.58 -6.34
CA ALA A 88 -18.75 -10.11 -5.72
C ALA A 88 -18.99 -10.53 -4.26
N SER A 89 -19.69 -9.70 -3.49
CA SER A 89 -20.10 -10.04 -2.12
C SER A 89 -21.00 -11.28 -2.08
N ASP A 90 -21.95 -11.40 -3.01
CA ASP A 90 -22.92 -12.49 -3.07
C ASP A 90 -22.23 -13.82 -3.41
N VAL A 91 -21.35 -13.80 -4.41
CA VAL A 91 -20.58 -14.97 -4.85
C VAL A 91 -19.68 -15.48 -3.73
N LEU A 92 -18.96 -14.59 -3.04
CA LEU A 92 -18.09 -14.97 -1.92
C LEU A 92 -18.86 -15.61 -0.76
N ALA A 93 -20.05 -15.11 -0.45
CA ALA A 93 -20.92 -15.65 0.59
C ALA A 93 -21.65 -16.94 0.18
N GLY A 94 -21.88 -17.14 -1.12
CA GLY A 94 -22.59 -18.29 -1.68
C GLY A 94 -21.73 -19.54 -1.84
N VAL A 95 -20.40 -19.46 -1.67
CA VAL A 95 -19.52 -20.63 -1.77
C VAL A 95 -19.82 -21.61 -0.63
N ALA A 96 -20.22 -22.83 -0.98
CA ALA A 96 -20.50 -23.91 -0.04
C ALA A 96 -19.25 -24.25 0.79
N GLY A 97 -19.43 -24.50 2.09
CA GLY A 97 -18.32 -24.82 3.00
C GLY A 97 -17.40 -23.64 3.37
N SER A 98 -17.74 -22.42 2.96
CA SER A 98 -17.02 -21.19 3.35
C SER A 98 -17.09 -20.89 4.86
N GLY A 99 -18.05 -21.49 5.57
CA GLY A 99 -18.37 -21.12 6.94
C GLY A 99 -19.12 -19.79 7.04
N ALA A 100 -19.63 -19.26 5.93
CA ALA A 100 -20.49 -18.08 5.92
C ALA A 100 -21.73 -18.33 6.79
N ALA A 101 -21.83 -17.57 7.87
CA ALA A 101 -22.98 -17.56 8.77
C ALA A 101 -23.45 -16.11 8.96
N PRO A 102 -24.67 -15.88 9.47
CA PRO A 102 -25.06 -14.54 9.88
C PRO A 102 -24.04 -13.97 10.87
N ILE A 103 -23.75 -12.67 10.75
CA ILE A 103 -22.95 -11.97 11.75
C ILE A 103 -23.74 -11.98 13.06
N PRO A 104 -23.17 -12.48 14.18
CA PRO A 104 -23.91 -12.60 15.44
C PRO A 104 -24.45 -11.25 15.95
N ALA A 105 -25.62 -11.28 16.58
CA ALA A 105 -26.19 -10.10 17.23
C ALA A 105 -25.22 -9.54 18.28
N GLY A 106 -25.00 -8.22 18.27
CA GLY A 106 -24.06 -7.53 19.16
C GLY A 106 -22.68 -7.24 18.56
N VAL A 107 -22.35 -7.80 17.38
CA VAL A 107 -21.18 -7.36 16.61
C VAL A 107 -21.57 -6.13 15.79
N THR A 108 -21.01 -4.96 16.15
CA THR A 108 -21.20 -3.73 15.37
C THR A 108 -20.37 -3.80 14.10
N THR A 109 -20.97 -3.50 12.96
CA THR A 109 -20.33 -3.55 11.65
C THR A 109 -21.12 -2.76 10.60
N ALA A 110 -20.54 -2.61 9.41
CA ALA A 110 -21.03 -1.70 8.39
C ALA A 110 -22.36 -2.20 7.80
N SER A 111 -23.16 -1.26 7.29
CA SER A 111 -24.38 -1.63 6.55
C SER A 111 -24.05 -2.52 5.36
N GLY A 112 -24.82 -3.60 5.19
CA GLY A 112 -24.59 -4.58 4.13
C GLY A 112 -23.39 -5.51 4.38
N ALA A 113 -22.81 -5.51 5.58
CA ALA A 113 -21.73 -6.42 5.93
C ALA A 113 -22.20 -7.88 5.90
N ARG A 114 -21.32 -8.75 5.38
CA ARG A 114 -21.53 -10.19 5.31
C ARG A 114 -20.28 -10.91 5.79
N MET A 115 -20.47 -11.96 6.57
CA MET A 115 -19.40 -12.90 6.87
C MET A 115 -19.31 -13.90 5.73
N VAL A 116 -18.16 -13.89 5.05
CA VAL A 116 -17.89 -14.79 3.92
C VAL A 116 -16.99 -15.93 4.33
N ARG A 117 -16.29 -15.84 5.46
CA ARG A 117 -15.49 -16.94 5.98
C ARG A 117 -15.53 -16.97 7.50
N ARG A 118 -15.70 -18.16 8.06
CA ARG A 118 -15.49 -18.45 9.48
C ARG A 118 -14.98 -19.87 9.62
N THR A 119 -13.74 -20.01 10.02
CA THR A 119 -13.11 -21.33 10.18
C THR A 119 -12.30 -21.37 11.45
N THR A 120 -12.53 -22.38 12.29
CA THR A 120 -11.64 -22.72 13.39
C THR A 120 -10.81 -23.93 12.98
N SER A 121 -9.49 -23.83 13.08
CA SER A 121 -8.56 -24.90 12.73
C SER A 121 -7.61 -25.21 13.89
N GLY A 122 -7.12 -26.45 13.98
CA GLY A 122 -6.26 -26.90 15.08
C GLY A 122 -7.03 -27.29 16.34
N SER A 123 -6.31 -27.60 17.41
CA SER A 123 -6.87 -28.01 18.71
C SER A 123 -6.04 -27.49 19.88
N GLY A 124 -6.68 -27.28 21.04
CA GLY A 124 -5.99 -26.78 22.23
C GLY A 124 -5.31 -25.44 22.02
N ALA A 125 -4.07 -25.30 22.49
CA ALA A 125 -3.30 -24.05 22.44
C ALA A 125 -2.88 -23.62 21.01
N THR A 126 -3.01 -24.50 20.01
CA THR A 126 -2.71 -24.19 18.61
C THR A 126 -3.96 -23.89 17.79
N ALA A 127 -5.15 -23.96 18.40
CA ALA A 127 -6.39 -23.63 17.71
C ALA A 127 -6.37 -22.17 17.24
N THR A 128 -6.78 -21.93 16.01
CA THR A 128 -6.89 -20.60 15.42
C THR A 128 -8.30 -20.39 14.89
N THR A 129 -8.79 -19.17 14.99
CA THR A 129 -10.06 -18.77 14.37
C THR A 129 -9.79 -17.72 13.31
N ASP A 130 -10.24 -18.00 12.09
CA ASP A 130 -10.19 -17.10 10.95
C ASP A 130 -11.60 -16.61 10.62
N VAL A 131 -11.77 -15.29 10.54
CA VAL A 131 -13.01 -14.62 10.14
C VAL A 131 -12.71 -13.72 8.95
N THR A 132 -13.59 -13.69 7.95
CA THR A 132 -13.54 -12.69 6.87
C THR A 132 -14.90 -12.06 6.68
N LEU A 133 -14.94 -10.74 6.78
CA LEU A 133 -16.12 -9.92 6.54
C LEU A 133 -15.91 -9.08 5.28
N VAL A 134 -17.00 -8.84 4.55
CA VAL A 134 -17.02 -7.94 3.39
C VAL A 134 -18.22 -7.00 3.46
N ALA A 135 -18.11 -5.82 2.88
CA ALA A 135 -19.23 -4.90 2.71
C ALA A 135 -19.12 -4.13 1.38
N PRO A 136 -20.13 -4.20 0.50
CA PRO A 136 -20.14 -3.44 -0.75
C PRO A 136 -20.53 -1.97 -0.53
N ARG A 137 -19.90 -1.06 -1.27
CA ARG A 137 -20.16 0.38 -1.24
C ARG A 137 -19.81 1.03 -2.59
N ASP A 138 -20.80 1.61 -3.28
CA ASP A 138 -20.57 2.50 -4.44
C ASP A 138 -19.56 1.98 -5.48
N GLY A 139 -19.65 0.68 -5.82
CA GLY A 139 -18.72 0.03 -6.77
C GLY A 139 -17.40 -0.44 -6.17
N GLN A 140 -17.30 -0.48 -4.85
CA GLN A 140 -16.18 -0.96 -4.09
C GLN A 140 -16.63 -2.10 -3.15
N LEU A 141 -15.69 -2.97 -2.76
CA LEU A 141 -15.89 -3.97 -1.73
C LEU A 141 -14.82 -3.78 -0.67
N ALA A 142 -15.22 -3.34 0.53
CA ALA A 142 -14.38 -3.40 1.71
C ALA A 142 -14.24 -4.86 2.14
N VAL A 143 -13.02 -5.31 2.42
CA VAL A 143 -12.73 -6.70 2.82
C VAL A 143 -11.82 -6.67 4.04
N VAL A 144 -12.19 -7.42 5.07
CA VAL A 144 -11.41 -7.55 6.30
C VAL A 144 -11.27 -9.02 6.66
N GLY A 145 -10.05 -9.43 6.95
CA GLY A 145 -9.73 -10.77 7.44
C GLY A 145 -9.01 -10.71 8.79
N VAL A 146 -9.51 -11.42 9.79
CA VAL A 146 -8.89 -11.55 11.12
C VAL A 146 -8.56 -13.02 11.37
N GLN A 147 -7.37 -13.27 11.87
CA GLN A 147 -6.94 -14.57 12.38
C GLN A 147 -6.44 -14.40 13.81
N VAL A 148 -7.02 -15.13 14.78
CA VAL A 148 -6.57 -15.14 16.18
C VAL A 148 -6.00 -16.51 16.55
N ARG A 149 -4.90 -16.52 17.30
CA ARG A 149 -4.32 -17.68 17.99
C ARG A 149 -5.04 -17.87 19.32
N VAL A 150 -5.30 -19.12 19.69
CA VAL A 150 -6.18 -19.52 20.79
C VAL A 150 -7.61 -19.14 20.46
N ALA A 151 -8.30 -20.03 19.74
CA ALA A 151 -9.64 -19.84 19.18
C ALA A 151 -10.58 -19.01 20.08
N ASP A 152 -10.61 -17.69 19.85
CA ASP A 152 -11.50 -16.73 20.48
C ASP A 152 -12.31 -16.05 19.38
N ASP A 153 -13.39 -16.73 19.02
CA ASP A 153 -14.27 -16.32 17.94
C ASP A 153 -14.92 -14.95 18.21
N LYS A 154 -15.21 -14.63 19.48
CA LYS A 154 -15.78 -13.34 19.87
C LYS A 154 -14.78 -12.22 19.65
N ALA A 155 -13.52 -12.40 20.06
CA ALA A 155 -12.47 -11.42 19.80
C ALA A 155 -12.23 -11.23 18.30
N ALA A 156 -12.17 -12.33 17.53
CA ALA A 156 -12.00 -12.27 16.07
C ALA A 156 -13.13 -11.49 15.38
N LEU A 157 -14.39 -11.80 15.71
CA LEU A 157 -15.56 -11.12 15.16
C LEU A 157 -15.64 -9.65 15.56
N THR A 158 -15.33 -9.32 16.82
CA THR A 158 -15.35 -7.94 17.32
C THR A 158 -14.31 -7.09 16.60
N LEU A 159 -13.08 -7.61 16.46
CA LEU A 159 -12.03 -6.91 15.73
C LEU A 159 -12.36 -6.78 14.24
N ALA A 160 -12.89 -7.84 13.63
CA ALA A 160 -13.28 -7.82 12.22
C ALA A 160 -14.40 -6.81 11.95
N GLY A 161 -15.41 -6.74 12.83
CA GLY A 161 -16.51 -5.77 12.73
C GLY A 161 -16.01 -4.33 12.83
N LYS A 162 -15.20 -4.02 13.85
CA LYS A 162 -14.55 -2.71 14.04
C LYS A 162 -13.68 -2.30 12.84
N ALA A 163 -12.86 -3.23 12.33
CA ALA A 163 -12.02 -2.98 11.16
C ALA A 163 -12.87 -2.72 9.91
N LEU A 164 -13.95 -3.49 9.71
CA LEU A 164 -14.81 -3.32 8.55
C LEU A 164 -15.56 -1.99 8.60
N ASP A 165 -16.06 -1.57 9.76
CA ASP A 165 -16.66 -0.25 9.95
C ASP A 165 -15.72 0.88 9.53
N LYS A 166 -14.48 0.84 10.04
CA LYS A 166 -13.48 1.87 9.74
C LYS A 166 -13.09 1.87 8.26
N GLN A 167 -12.87 0.69 7.68
CA GLN A 167 -12.56 0.56 6.25
C GLN A 167 -13.73 1.01 5.37
N TYR A 168 -14.97 0.73 5.77
CA TYR A 168 -16.16 1.16 5.04
C TYR A 168 -16.34 2.67 5.05
N ALA A 169 -16.02 3.32 6.18
CA ALA A 169 -16.00 4.78 6.28
C ALA A 169 -14.88 5.39 5.42
N ASP A 170 -13.65 4.87 5.51
CA ASP A 170 -12.51 5.33 4.71
C ASP A 170 -12.73 5.15 3.21
N ALA A 171 -13.43 4.08 2.78
CA ALA A 171 -13.77 3.81 1.39
C ALA A 171 -14.58 4.94 0.72
N ALA A 172 -15.35 5.70 1.49
CA ALA A 172 -16.12 6.85 0.98
C ALA A 172 -15.23 7.97 0.41
N GLY A 173 -13.97 8.06 0.85
CA GLY A 173 -13.00 9.01 0.33
C GLY A 173 -12.43 8.62 -1.04
N TYR A 174 -12.55 7.35 -1.45
CA TYR A 174 -11.98 6.89 -2.70
C TYR A 174 -12.81 7.36 -3.89
N ARG A 175 -12.18 8.17 -4.75
CA ARG A 175 -12.74 8.60 -6.03
C ARG A 175 -12.08 7.82 -7.16
N PRO A 176 -12.74 6.78 -7.71
CA PRO A 176 -12.18 6.04 -8.83
C PRO A 176 -12.06 6.93 -10.06
N THR A 177 -10.89 6.92 -10.70
CA THR A 177 -10.75 7.49 -12.05
C THR A 177 -11.71 6.74 -12.98
N PRO A 178 -12.57 7.42 -13.77
CA PRO A 178 -13.49 6.75 -14.68
C PRO A 178 -12.78 5.73 -15.56
N VAL A 179 -13.32 4.51 -15.67
CA VAL A 179 -12.79 3.53 -16.62
C VAL A 179 -13.29 3.91 -18.00
N VAL A 180 -12.41 4.43 -18.84
CA VAL A 180 -12.69 4.51 -20.27
C VAL A 180 -12.46 3.10 -20.81
N SER A 181 -13.54 2.49 -21.30
CA SER A 181 -13.54 1.15 -21.89
C SER A 181 -12.32 0.96 -22.80
N LEU A 182 -11.42 0.06 -22.42
CA LEU A 182 -10.22 -0.31 -23.18
C LEU A 182 -10.55 -1.15 -24.43
N ALA A 183 -11.83 -1.24 -24.82
CA ALA A 183 -12.25 -1.88 -26.04
C ALA A 183 -11.88 -1.00 -27.25
N GLY A 184 -10.66 -1.14 -27.75
CA GLY A 184 -10.31 -0.81 -29.14
C GLY A 184 -9.27 0.27 -29.39
N THR A 185 -8.86 1.06 -28.38
CA THR A 185 -7.78 2.06 -28.56
C THR A 185 -7.06 2.31 -27.24
N VAL A 186 -5.74 2.19 -27.25
CA VAL A 186 -4.81 2.24 -26.09
C VAL A 186 -4.66 3.66 -25.51
N SER A 187 -5.72 4.46 -25.52
CA SER A 187 -5.74 5.80 -24.93
C SER A 187 -6.76 5.82 -23.80
N GLY A 188 -6.43 5.16 -22.69
CA GLY A 188 -7.01 5.56 -21.43
C GLY A 188 -6.63 7.02 -21.16
N PRO A 189 -7.50 7.84 -20.54
CA PRO A 189 -7.13 9.20 -20.19
C PRO A 189 -5.90 9.14 -19.28
N SER A 190 -4.91 9.99 -19.56
CA SER A 190 -3.72 10.13 -18.71
C SER A 190 -4.18 10.32 -17.26
N VAL A 191 -3.84 9.38 -16.39
CA VAL A 191 -4.03 9.57 -14.95
C VAL A 191 -3.06 10.67 -14.54
N PRO A 192 -3.53 11.75 -13.87
CA PRO A 192 -2.64 12.77 -13.35
C PRO A 192 -1.63 12.12 -12.40
N MET A 193 -0.42 11.90 -12.92
CA MET A 193 0.65 11.26 -12.18
C MET A 193 1.34 12.26 -11.26
N ASP A 194 1.05 13.55 -11.36
CA ASP A 194 1.59 14.57 -10.47
C ASP A 194 0.50 15.14 -9.56
N ASN A 195 0.81 15.21 -8.27
CA ASN A 195 -0.02 15.88 -7.27
C ASN A 195 0.83 16.93 -6.58
N ASP A 196 0.41 18.19 -6.71
CA ASP A 196 1.10 19.33 -6.12
C ASP A 196 2.59 19.41 -6.50
N GLY A 197 2.89 19.05 -7.76
CA GLY A 197 4.21 19.14 -8.37
C GLY A 197 5.25 18.15 -7.85
N ILE A 198 4.89 17.19 -6.98
CA ILE A 198 5.87 16.28 -6.38
C ILE A 198 6.56 15.36 -7.41
N MET A 199 5.85 14.94 -8.46
CA MET A 199 6.44 14.11 -9.51
C MET A 199 7.33 14.90 -10.46
N SER A 200 7.02 16.17 -10.73
CA SER A 200 7.92 17.06 -11.50
C SER A 200 9.29 17.24 -10.85
N ARG A 201 9.42 16.90 -9.55
CA ARG A 201 10.67 16.97 -8.79
C ARG A 201 11.51 15.69 -8.86
N THR A 202 10.97 14.61 -9.45
CA THR A 202 11.64 13.32 -9.61
C THR A 202 12.49 13.27 -10.87
N LEU A 203 13.48 12.37 -10.91
CA LEU A 203 14.08 11.91 -12.16
C LEU A 203 13.04 11.14 -12.96
N ALA A 204 13.00 11.37 -14.28
CA ALA A 204 12.11 10.64 -15.18
C ALA A 204 12.28 9.13 -15.03
N SER A 205 11.18 8.39 -15.13
CA SER A 205 11.22 6.94 -15.16
C SER A 205 11.95 6.48 -16.43
N THR A 206 12.79 5.46 -16.32
CA THR A 206 13.39 4.81 -17.49
C THR A 206 12.54 3.63 -17.97
N ARG A 207 11.47 3.29 -17.25
CA ARG A 207 10.48 2.33 -17.69
C ARG A 207 9.64 2.94 -18.79
N THR A 208 9.64 2.31 -19.96
CA THR A 208 8.54 2.48 -20.89
C THR A 208 7.29 1.92 -20.24
N ALA A 209 6.14 2.59 -20.42
CA ALA A 209 4.86 1.99 -20.04
C ALA A 209 4.76 0.69 -20.86
N ASP A 210 4.99 -0.44 -20.19
CA ASP A 210 4.85 -1.75 -20.81
C ASP A 210 3.38 -1.94 -21.22
N SER A 211 3.11 -2.96 -22.04
CA SER A 211 1.74 -3.28 -22.43
C SER A 211 0.79 -3.48 -21.23
N LEU A 212 1.35 -3.80 -20.05
CA LEU A 212 0.62 -3.89 -18.79
C LEU A 212 0.30 -2.51 -18.22
N GLY A 213 1.26 -1.57 -18.16
CA GLY A 213 1.05 -0.20 -17.71
C GLY A 213 -0.03 0.52 -18.51
N ALA A 214 -0.04 0.34 -19.83
CA ALA A 214 -1.09 0.88 -20.69
C ALA A 214 -2.48 0.28 -20.41
N LYS A 215 -2.56 -1.04 -20.13
CA LYS A 215 -3.80 -1.72 -19.71
C LYS A 215 -4.28 -1.27 -18.33
N LEU A 216 -3.37 -0.82 -17.47
CA LEU A 216 -3.68 -0.31 -16.14
C LEU A 216 -3.96 1.20 -16.12
N GLY A 217 -3.94 1.85 -17.28
CA GLY A 217 -4.21 3.29 -17.42
C GLY A 217 -3.09 4.18 -16.91
N LEU A 218 -1.86 3.69 -16.83
CA LEU A 218 -0.71 4.52 -16.46
C LEU A 218 -0.39 5.51 -17.58
N SER A 219 0.03 6.72 -17.19
CA SER A 219 0.48 7.73 -18.16
C SER A 219 1.76 7.29 -18.87
N PRO A 220 1.96 7.68 -20.15
CA PRO A 220 3.19 7.38 -20.88
C PRO A 220 4.44 7.82 -20.09
N GLY A 221 5.47 6.97 -20.08
CA GLY A 221 6.71 7.24 -19.35
C GLY A 221 6.65 6.97 -17.83
N PHE A 222 5.63 6.25 -17.37
CA PHE A 222 5.53 5.75 -15.99
C PHE A 222 5.27 4.24 -16.00
N GLY A 223 5.96 3.52 -15.11
CA GLY A 223 5.77 2.10 -14.87
C GLY A 223 4.96 1.82 -13.60
N LEU A 224 4.65 0.55 -13.38
CA LEU A 224 4.06 0.09 -12.13
C LEU A 224 4.94 0.47 -10.93
N GLY A 225 4.33 1.10 -9.93
CA GLY A 225 5.01 1.61 -8.74
C GLY A 225 5.52 3.05 -8.86
N ASP A 226 5.42 3.66 -10.04
CA ASP A 226 5.68 5.09 -10.19
C ASP A 226 4.43 5.91 -9.83
N GLY A 227 4.65 7.16 -9.43
CA GLY A 227 3.60 8.12 -9.11
C GLY A 227 3.76 8.71 -7.72
N TRP A 228 2.74 9.45 -7.30
CA TRP A 228 2.70 10.09 -6.00
C TRP A 228 1.88 9.28 -4.99
N ARG A 229 2.23 9.42 -3.71
CA ARG A 229 1.47 8.89 -2.58
C ARG A 229 1.55 9.82 -1.38
N THR A 230 0.48 9.91 -0.61
CA THR A 230 0.50 10.55 0.71
C THR A 230 1.25 9.71 1.73
N PHE A 231 1.59 10.34 2.86
CA PHE A 231 2.11 9.66 4.05
C PHE A 231 1.24 8.44 4.44
N LYS A 232 -0.09 8.60 4.47
CA LYS A 232 -1.03 7.51 4.81
C LYS A 232 -0.80 6.28 3.91
N ALA A 233 -0.76 6.47 2.59
CA ALA A 233 -0.54 5.38 1.66
C ALA A 233 0.84 4.72 1.84
N SER A 234 1.90 5.51 2.01
CA SER A 234 3.26 4.96 2.23
C SER A 234 3.36 4.08 3.46
N VAL A 235 2.65 4.48 4.52
CA VAL A 235 2.59 3.78 5.81
C VAL A 235 1.81 2.48 5.67
N VAL A 236 0.67 2.51 4.97
CA VAL A 236 -0.14 1.32 4.67
C VAL A 236 0.58 0.32 3.75
N GLU A 237 1.45 0.80 2.84
CA GLU A 237 2.32 -0.01 1.96
C GLU A 237 3.50 -0.67 2.67
N SER A 238 3.90 -0.15 3.83
CA SER A 238 5.02 -0.66 4.62
C SER A 238 4.54 -1.18 5.97
N PRO A 239 3.66 -2.20 6.00
CA PRO A 239 3.02 -2.58 7.24
C PRO A 239 3.99 -3.26 8.20
N GLY A 240 3.91 -2.84 9.46
CA GLY A 240 4.84 -3.23 10.50
C GLY A 240 6.16 -2.45 10.43
N LYS A 241 6.64 -2.06 11.60
CA LYS A 241 7.58 -0.97 11.91
C LYS A 241 6.88 0.33 12.28
N THR A 242 6.28 0.32 13.47
CA THR A 242 5.80 1.50 14.18
C THR A 242 6.84 2.62 14.22
N GLU A 243 8.15 2.33 14.29
CA GLU A 243 9.18 3.37 14.24
C GLU A 243 9.27 4.08 12.88
N ASP A 244 9.13 3.41 11.74
CA ASP A 244 9.17 4.08 10.42
C ASP A 244 7.94 4.99 10.26
N VAL A 245 6.78 4.53 10.72
CA VAL A 245 5.52 5.29 10.70
C VAL A 245 5.57 6.50 11.63
N LEU A 246 6.01 6.31 12.88
CA LEU A 246 6.17 7.39 13.86
C LEU A 246 7.23 8.40 13.38
N ARG A 247 8.36 7.94 12.84
CA ARG A 247 9.39 8.81 12.26
C ARG A 247 8.86 9.68 11.14
N MET A 248 8.24 9.07 10.14
CA MET A 248 7.66 9.82 9.01
C MET A 248 6.59 10.83 9.49
N ARG A 249 5.81 10.50 10.53
CA ARG A 249 4.90 11.46 11.18
C ARG A 249 5.67 12.61 11.84
N ASP A 250 6.72 12.32 12.61
CA ASP A 250 7.51 13.32 13.34
C ASP A 250 8.26 14.30 12.43
N TYR A 251 8.58 13.84 11.22
CA TYR A 251 9.18 14.65 10.15
C TYR A 251 8.16 15.45 9.33
N GLY A 252 6.86 15.24 9.56
CA GLY A 252 5.79 15.91 8.84
C GLY A 252 5.75 15.54 7.36
N PHE A 253 5.91 14.24 7.05
CA PHE A 253 5.78 13.76 5.68
C PHE A 253 4.37 14.05 5.17
N ASP A 254 4.30 14.62 3.98
CA ASP A 254 3.03 14.96 3.36
C ASP A 254 2.84 14.16 2.06
N LEU A 255 3.75 14.37 1.10
CA LEU A 255 3.73 13.71 -0.20
C LEU A 255 5.06 13.05 -0.53
N ILE A 256 4.97 11.97 -1.29
CA ILE A 256 6.09 11.23 -1.81
C ILE A 256 5.87 11.06 -3.30
N GLY A 257 6.81 11.54 -4.12
CA GLY A 257 6.90 11.22 -5.53
C GLY A 257 7.89 10.07 -5.73
N ASN A 258 7.54 9.10 -6.55
CA ASN A 258 8.37 7.92 -6.78
C ASN A 258 8.45 7.58 -8.26
N THR A 259 9.67 7.40 -8.75
CA THR A 259 9.99 6.73 -10.01
C THR A 259 10.95 5.58 -9.72
N ASP A 260 11.21 4.74 -10.72
CA ASP A 260 12.23 3.70 -10.61
C ASP A 260 13.65 4.25 -10.41
N ASN A 261 13.89 5.50 -10.79
CA ASN A 261 15.18 6.18 -10.68
C ASN A 261 15.35 7.06 -9.44
N SER A 262 14.24 7.54 -8.85
CA SER A 262 14.31 8.46 -7.71
C SER A 262 13.06 8.46 -6.86
N GLN A 263 13.22 8.81 -5.59
CA GLN A 263 12.12 9.06 -4.69
C GLN A 263 12.28 10.44 -4.07
N VAL A 264 11.26 11.29 -4.15
CA VAL A 264 11.25 12.63 -3.56
C VAL A 264 10.23 12.68 -2.45
N TYR A 265 10.66 13.12 -1.29
CA TYR A 265 9.85 13.32 -0.10
C TYR A 265 9.60 14.80 0.10
N ARG A 266 8.35 15.14 0.41
CA ARG A 266 7.95 16.45 0.90
C ARG A 266 7.77 16.39 2.41
N LEU A 267 8.64 17.08 3.12
CA LEU A 267 8.66 17.15 4.58
C LEU A 267 7.96 18.43 5.06
N GLY A 268 7.74 18.53 6.37
CA GLY A 268 7.03 19.67 6.97
C GLY A 268 7.72 21.01 6.67
N ASP A 269 9.05 21.02 6.76
CA ASP A 269 9.87 22.20 6.50
C ASP A 269 11.33 21.81 6.13
N ALA A 270 12.17 22.83 5.90
CA ALA A 270 13.58 22.62 5.57
C ALA A 270 14.42 22.06 6.73
N THR A 271 14.04 22.34 7.97
CA THR A 271 14.70 21.78 9.16
C THR A 271 14.45 20.28 9.25
N LYS A 272 13.21 19.84 9.02
CA LYS A 272 12.83 18.43 8.95
C LYS A 272 13.49 17.72 7.78
N ALA A 273 13.59 18.36 6.61
CA ALA A 273 14.33 17.83 5.47
C ALA A 273 15.81 17.58 5.81
N ARG A 274 16.46 18.53 6.49
CA ARG A 274 17.85 18.37 6.93
C ARG A 274 18.01 17.27 7.96
N ALA A 275 17.15 17.24 8.97
CA ALA A 275 17.18 16.19 9.99
C ALA A 275 16.92 14.80 9.38
N PHE A 276 16.02 14.68 8.39
CA PHE A 276 15.78 13.42 7.70
C PHE A 276 16.95 13.03 6.76
N LEU A 277 17.71 13.99 6.21
CA LEU A 277 18.92 13.69 5.43
C LEU A 277 19.98 12.97 6.26
N ASP A 278 20.08 13.27 7.56
CA ASP A 278 20.98 12.58 8.49
C ASP A 278 20.62 11.11 8.66
N GLU A 279 19.35 10.75 8.49
CA GLU A 279 18.86 9.38 8.64
C GLU A 279 18.73 8.62 7.32
N ALA A 280 18.27 9.28 6.26
CA ALA A 280 17.88 8.64 4.98
C ALA A 280 19.04 7.91 4.27
N VAL A 281 20.27 8.32 4.57
CA VAL A 281 21.50 7.78 3.99
C VAL A 281 22.21 6.81 4.95
N VAL A 282 21.78 6.70 6.22
CA VAL A 282 22.55 6.06 7.29
C VAL A 282 21.75 4.95 8.01
N PRO A 283 21.88 3.67 7.61
CA PRO A 283 21.97 2.60 8.60
C PRO A 283 23.32 2.74 9.33
N PRO A 284 23.43 2.38 10.63
CA PRO A 284 24.63 2.72 11.40
C PRO A 284 25.84 1.99 10.79
N LYS A 285 26.87 2.76 10.39
CA LYS A 285 28.25 2.30 10.07
C LYS A 285 28.60 1.95 8.60
N VAL A 286 28.19 2.72 7.59
CA VAL A 286 28.89 2.63 6.28
C VAL A 286 29.22 4.02 5.72
N SER A 287 30.53 4.30 5.64
CA SER A 287 31.22 5.47 5.10
C SER A 287 30.33 6.54 4.44
N ASP A 288 30.22 7.71 5.08
CA ASP A 288 29.73 8.92 4.42
C ASP A 288 30.70 9.27 3.27
N ILE A 289 30.19 9.19 2.05
CA ILE A 289 30.89 9.53 0.82
C ILE A 289 30.36 10.89 0.37
N ALA A 290 31.26 11.86 0.22
CA ALA A 290 30.90 13.18 -0.26
C ALA A 290 30.26 13.13 -1.66
N LEU A 291 29.27 13.99 -1.90
CA LEU A 291 28.70 14.23 -3.21
C LEU A 291 29.49 15.36 -3.89
N PRO A 292 30.20 15.11 -5.02
CA PRO A 292 31.05 16.13 -5.63
C PRO A 292 30.29 17.41 -5.96
N GLY A 293 30.85 18.56 -5.52
CA GLY A 293 30.26 19.88 -5.77
C GLY A 293 29.01 20.20 -4.94
N VAL A 294 28.65 19.36 -3.96
CA VAL A 294 27.52 19.58 -3.06
C VAL A 294 28.02 19.55 -1.61
N ASP A 295 27.61 20.54 -0.83
CA ASP A 295 27.89 20.58 0.61
C ASP A 295 27.27 19.35 1.30
N ASN A 296 27.99 18.72 2.23
CA ASN A 296 27.50 17.59 3.01
C ASN A 296 26.19 17.90 3.77
N ALA A 297 25.96 19.16 4.15
CA ALA A 297 24.71 19.62 4.77
C ALA A 297 23.52 19.67 3.79
N VAL A 298 23.78 19.50 2.49
CA VAL A 298 22.81 19.52 1.39
C VAL A 298 22.70 18.16 0.72
N GLY A 299 23.75 17.33 0.72
CA GLY A 299 23.66 15.98 0.19
C GLY A 299 24.88 15.13 0.47
N ARG A 300 24.67 13.82 0.53
CA ARG A 300 25.70 12.80 0.80
C ARG A 300 25.32 11.47 0.19
N CYS A 301 26.31 10.60 0.06
CA CYS A 301 26.18 9.25 -0.45
C CYS A 301 26.67 8.24 0.59
N ALA A 302 26.13 7.03 0.55
CA ALA A 302 26.61 5.90 1.32
C ALA A 302 26.51 4.61 0.50
N LYS A 303 27.35 3.65 0.85
CA LYS A 303 27.24 2.28 0.34
C LYS A 303 26.24 1.53 1.23
N VAL A 304 25.08 1.17 0.68
CA VAL A 304 24.00 0.53 1.46
C VAL A 304 24.01 -1.00 1.37
N SER A 305 24.72 -1.57 0.39
CA SER A 305 25.02 -2.99 0.28
C SER A 305 26.31 -3.22 -0.51
N SER A 306 26.73 -4.48 -0.66
CA SER A 306 27.89 -4.83 -1.51
C SER A 306 27.74 -4.36 -2.96
N THR A 307 26.49 -4.22 -3.45
CA THR A 307 26.15 -3.96 -4.84
C THR A 307 25.37 -2.66 -5.06
N ARG A 308 25.21 -1.81 -4.04
CA ARG A 308 24.36 -0.63 -4.14
C ARG A 308 24.86 0.55 -3.35
N TYR A 309 24.84 1.71 -4.00
CA TYR A 309 25.05 3.02 -3.40
C TYR A 309 23.72 3.77 -3.34
N ARG A 310 23.54 4.55 -2.29
CA ARG A 310 22.41 5.45 -2.10
C ARG A 310 22.95 6.84 -1.89
N CYS A 311 22.38 7.82 -2.57
CA CYS A 311 22.65 9.23 -2.31
C CYS A 311 21.34 9.91 -1.96
N ALA A 312 21.40 10.92 -1.10
CA ALA A 312 20.28 11.80 -0.86
C ALA A 312 20.73 13.26 -0.90
N VAL A 313 19.82 14.11 -1.35
CA VAL A 313 20.01 15.56 -1.47
C VAL A 313 18.75 16.28 -0.99
N ILE A 314 18.90 17.50 -0.46
CA ILE A 314 17.79 18.34 -0.02
C ILE A 314 17.74 19.68 -0.74
N HIS A 315 16.53 20.22 -0.90
CA HIS A 315 16.31 21.61 -1.28
C HIS A 315 15.00 22.11 -0.67
N GLY A 316 15.08 23.14 0.18
CA GLY A 316 13.93 23.60 0.98
C GLY A 316 13.38 22.44 1.81
N ARG A 317 12.07 22.21 1.74
CA ARG A 317 11.38 21.11 2.43
C ARG A 317 11.40 19.77 1.69
N TYR A 318 12.11 19.67 0.57
CA TYR A 318 12.16 18.47 -0.27
C TYR A 318 13.47 17.71 -0.06
N LEU A 319 13.37 16.38 -0.05
CA LEU A 319 14.50 15.47 0.00
C LEU A 319 14.36 14.45 -1.13
N ALA A 320 15.37 14.32 -1.99
CA ALA A 320 15.42 13.26 -2.99
C ALA A 320 16.37 12.15 -2.54
N VAL A 321 15.97 10.90 -2.71
CA VAL A 321 16.78 9.70 -2.56
C VAL A 321 16.91 9.02 -3.90
N VAL A 322 18.14 8.66 -4.26
CA VAL A 322 18.47 7.89 -5.46
C VAL A 322 19.30 6.69 -5.05
N SER A 323 19.23 5.59 -5.80
CA SER A 323 20.06 4.41 -5.54
C SER A 323 20.52 3.77 -6.84
N ALA A 324 21.82 3.51 -6.97
CA ALA A 324 22.41 2.93 -8.17
C ALA A 324 23.46 1.85 -7.83
N PRO A 325 23.80 0.95 -8.78
CA PRO A 325 24.83 -0.07 -8.55
C PRO A 325 26.24 0.50 -8.36
N THR A 326 26.53 1.66 -8.97
CA THR A 326 27.83 2.32 -8.87
C THR A 326 27.72 3.67 -8.16
N LEU A 327 28.78 4.05 -7.46
CA LEU A 327 28.85 5.35 -6.77
C LEU A 327 28.67 6.51 -7.76
N THR A 328 29.34 6.45 -8.91
CA THR A 328 29.29 7.51 -9.94
C THR A 328 27.86 7.73 -10.45
N GLN A 329 27.12 6.65 -10.75
CA GLN A 329 25.72 6.77 -11.19
C GLN A 329 24.84 7.35 -10.08
N ALA A 330 25.04 6.94 -8.83
CA ALA A 330 24.27 7.47 -7.70
C ALA A 330 24.56 8.97 -7.49
N GLN A 331 25.82 9.39 -7.62
CA GLN A 331 26.22 10.80 -7.52
C GLN A 331 25.63 11.64 -8.66
N GLN A 332 25.71 11.16 -9.91
CA GLN A 332 25.10 11.85 -11.07
C GLN A 332 23.58 12.00 -10.91
N ALA A 333 22.90 10.93 -10.50
CA ALA A 333 21.46 10.96 -10.24
C ALA A 333 21.10 11.94 -9.12
N ALA A 334 21.89 11.99 -8.04
CA ALA A 334 21.65 12.92 -6.93
C ALA A 334 21.85 14.39 -7.35
N SER A 335 22.90 14.69 -8.12
CA SER A 335 23.14 16.03 -8.67
C SER A 335 22.05 16.46 -9.64
N ALA A 336 21.53 15.54 -10.46
CA ALA A 336 20.39 15.79 -11.34
C ALA A 336 19.12 16.08 -10.52
N SER A 337 18.80 15.27 -9.52
CA SER A 337 17.65 15.48 -8.62
C SER A 337 17.74 16.83 -7.90
N LEU A 338 18.92 17.22 -7.41
CA LEU A 338 19.11 18.52 -6.78
C LEU A 338 18.86 19.68 -7.74
N SER A 339 19.31 19.55 -8.99
CA SER A 339 19.10 20.55 -10.04
C SER A 339 17.63 20.71 -10.39
N ILE A 340 16.89 19.60 -10.52
CA ILE A 340 15.44 19.60 -10.74
C ILE A 340 14.72 20.25 -9.56
N MET A 341 15.03 19.85 -8.32
CA MET A 341 14.35 20.42 -7.15
C MET A 341 14.57 21.93 -7.03
N ARG A 342 15.72 22.45 -7.47
CA ARG A 342 16.04 23.89 -7.51
C ARG A 342 15.33 24.65 -8.63
N SER A 343 14.96 24.00 -9.72
CA SER A 343 14.33 24.65 -10.89
C SER A 343 12.81 24.74 -10.79
N VAL A 344 12.19 23.80 -10.09
CA VAL A 344 10.73 23.78 -9.87
C VAL A 344 10.38 24.68 -8.68
N LYS A 345 9.61 25.75 -8.93
CA LYS A 345 9.16 26.71 -7.92
C LYS A 345 8.14 26.13 -6.95
#